data_AF-A0A183I368-F1
#
_entry.id   AF-A0A183I368-F1
#
_cell.length_a   1.000
_cell.length_b   1.000
_cell.length_c   1.000
_cell.angle_alpha   90.00
_cell.angle_beta   90.00
_cell.angle_gamma   90.00
#
_symmetry.space_group_name_H-M   'P 1'
#
loop_
_entity.id
_entity.type
_entity.pdbx_description
1 polymer ?
#
loop_
_entity_poly.entity_id
_entity_poly.type
_entity_poly.pdbx_seq_one_letter_code
_entity_poly.pdbx_strand_id
1 'polypeptide(L)'
;MSFAVDDLIDRLLSVGLSGGVALTKCVSEQEIVSLLGTIRQILLSQPPFIEIEPPIKVCGGDLHGQYADLLRLYNRCGFPPDANYVFLGDYVDRDKQSLETICLQFCYKMKYPENFFLLRGNHEYAAINRAYGFYDECNRRYSIRLWQMFQDVFNNLPFCCLIAEKIFCMHGGLSPKLTSWDQLMHIERPVDPPNPSIHIDLVRADPDKWVRGWQQNTRGVSYVFGADVVNSFCQEMNIDLIARFHLS
;
A
#
# COMPACT_ATOMS: atom_id res chain seq x y z
N MET A 1 -5.99 17.50 -17.26
CA MET A 1 -5.62 16.83 -16.00
C MET A 1 -4.11 16.60 -15.87
N SER A 2 -3.39 16.15 -16.90
CA SER A 2 -1.92 15.90 -16.85
C SER A 2 -1.10 17.08 -16.29
N PHE A 3 -1.29 18.29 -16.81
CA PHE A 3 -0.51 19.46 -16.38
C PHE A 3 -0.63 19.80 -14.88
N ALA A 4 -1.76 19.48 -14.25
CA ALA A 4 -1.96 19.76 -12.83
C ALA A 4 -1.27 18.73 -11.92
N VAL A 5 -1.10 17.49 -12.38
CA VAL A 5 -0.37 16.47 -11.61
C VAL A 5 1.12 16.64 -11.72
N ASP A 6 1.62 17.05 -12.89
CA ASP A 6 3.04 17.29 -13.12
C ASP A 6 3.56 18.37 -12.17
N ASP A 7 2.85 19.49 -12.08
CA ASP A 7 3.17 20.58 -11.15
C ASP A 7 3.11 20.14 -9.67
N LEU A 8 2.14 19.29 -9.31
CA LEU A 8 2.05 18.76 -7.94
C LEU A 8 3.20 17.81 -7.61
N ILE A 9 3.62 16.98 -8.57
CA ILE A 9 4.80 16.11 -8.43
C ILE A 9 6.05 16.97 -8.23
N ASP A 10 6.27 17.97 -9.07
CA ASP A 10 7.45 18.84 -8.98
C ASP A 10 7.52 19.55 -7.63
N ARG A 11 6.39 20.05 -7.14
CA ARG A 11 6.30 20.64 -5.79
C ARG A 11 6.59 19.62 -4.70
N LEU A 12 6.02 18.41 -4.75
CA LEU A 12 6.30 17.35 -3.78
C LEU A 12 7.80 16.98 -3.76
N LEU A 13 8.40 16.76 -4.93
CA LEU A 13 9.82 16.47 -5.06
C LEU A 13 10.70 17.60 -4.48
N SER A 14 10.28 18.86 -4.64
CA SER A 14 10.98 20.01 -4.08
C SER A 14 10.96 20.06 -2.54
N VAL A 15 9.90 19.54 -1.89
CA VAL A 15 9.80 19.44 -0.42
C VAL A 15 10.89 18.54 0.15
N GLY A 16 11.30 17.51 -0.61
CA GLY A 16 12.31 16.55 -0.17
C GLY A 16 13.76 16.99 -0.36
N LEU A 17 14.00 18.13 -1.01
CA LEU A 17 15.34 18.68 -1.18
C LEU A 17 15.83 19.34 0.12
N SER A 18 17.16 19.37 0.34
CA SER A 18 17.75 20.07 1.48
C SER A 18 17.43 21.57 1.42
N GLY A 19 16.75 22.08 2.46
CA GLY A 19 16.24 23.46 2.48
C GLY A 19 14.86 23.65 1.83
N GLY A 20 14.18 22.56 1.48
CA GLY A 20 12.83 22.55 0.91
C GLY A 20 11.78 23.25 1.78
N VAL A 21 10.73 23.73 1.13
CA VAL A 21 9.61 24.40 1.79
C VAL A 21 8.69 23.35 2.42
N ALA A 22 8.12 23.61 3.60
CA ALA A 22 7.11 22.74 4.19
C ALA A 22 5.92 22.53 3.23
N LEU A 23 5.40 21.30 3.13
CA LEU A 23 4.30 20.93 2.22
C LEU A 23 3.11 21.90 2.29
N THR A 24 2.72 22.33 3.50
CA THR A 24 1.55 23.20 3.72
C THR A 24 1.68 24.58 3.09
N LYS A 25 2.89 25.01 2.72
CA LYS A 25 3.14 26.28 2.03
C LYS A 25 3.10 26.13 0.52
N CYS A 26 3.30 24.93 -0.02
CA CYS A 26 3.35 24.70 -1.45
C CYS A 26 2.16 23.88 -1.97
N VAL A 27 1.47 23.11 -1.15
CA VAL A 27 0.30 22.28 -1.52
C VAL A 27 -0.87 22.59 -0.59
N SER A 28 -1.98 23.04 -1.17
CA SER A 28 -3.22 23.34 -0.46
C SER A 28 -4.04 22.09 -0.17
N GLU A 29 -4.90 22.15 0.84
CA GLU A 29 -5.82 21.05 1.16
C GLU A 29 -6.72 20.69 -0.03
N GLN A 30 -7.18 21.69 -0.79
CA GLN A 30 -8.08 21.49 -1.93
C GLN A 30 -7.41 20.68 -3.06
N GLU A 31 -6.09 20.82 -3.24
CA GLU A 31 -5.34 20.04 -4.21
C GLU A 31 -5.23 18.58 -3.78
N ILE A 32 -4.98 18.32 -2.50
CA ILE A 32 -4.97 16.96 -1.94
C ILE A 32 -6.37 16.34 -2.05
N VAL A 33 -7.42 17.09 -1.72
CA VAL A 33 -8.82 16.65 -1.86
C VAL A 33 -9.13 16.25 -3.31
N SER A 34 -8.66 17.05 -4.27
CA SER A 34 -8.85 16.76 -5.70
C SER A 34 -8.09 15.50 -6.14
N LEU A 35 -6.84 15.36 -5.68
CA LEU A 35 -6.02 14.16 -5.89
C LEU A 35 -6.74 12.90 -5.37
N LEU A 36 -7.22 12.93 -4.12
CA LEU A 36 -7.93 11.80 -3.50
C LEU A 36 -9.20 11.43 -4.27
N GLY A 37 -9.95 12.43 -4.74
CA GLY A 37 -11.13 12.23 -5.58
C GLY A 37 -10.81 11.46 -6.87
N THR A 38 -9.74 11.83 -7.57
CA THR A 38 -9.32 11.15 -8.80
C THR A 38 -8.75 9.75 -8.52
N ILE A 39 -7.92 9.60 -7.49
CA ILE A 39 -7.33 8.30 -7.12
C ILE A 39 -8.40 7.28 -6.79
N ARG A 40 -9.45 7.69 -6.06
CA ARG A 40 -10.58 6.81 -5.76
C ARG A 40 -11.20 6.23 -7.03
N GLN A 41 -11.37 7.04 -8.07
CA GLN A 41 -11.92 6.57 -9.35
C GLN A 41 -10.97 5.59 -10.06
N ILE A 42 -9.68 5.89 -10.09
CA ILE A 42 -8.67 5.01 -10.70
C ILE A 42 -8.65 3.66 -9.99
N LEU A 43 -8.59 3.64 -8.65
CA LEU A 43 -8.58 2.40 -7.88
C LEU A 43 -9.85 1.57 -8.08
N LEU A 44 -11.02 2.21 -8.17
CA LEU A 44 -12.29 1.53 -8.44
C LEU A 44 -12.40 0.99 -9.87
N SER A 45 -11.77 1.65 -10.85
CA SER A 45 -11.75 1.18 -12.25
C SER A 45 -10.84 -0.03 -12.47
N GLN A 46 -9.86 -0.24 -11.60
CA GLN A 46 -8.94 -1.38 -11.67
C GLN A 46 -9.49 -2.56 -10.88
N PRO A 47 -9.12 -3.81 -11.21
CA PRO A 47 -9.58 -4.98 -10.47
C PRO A 47 -9.03 -5.00 -9.02
N PRO A 48 -9.74 -5.62 -8.06
CA PRO A 48 -9.29 -5.75 -6.67
C PRO A 48 -8.07 -6.69 -6.52
N PHE A 49 -7.92 -7.63 -7.45
CA PHE A 49 -6.76 -8.49 -7.61
C PHE A 49 -6.04 -8.09 -8.90
N ILE A 50 -4.82 -7.58 -8.77
CA ILE A 50 -4.09 -7.00 -9.90
C ILE A 50 -3.14 -8.02 -10.47
N GLU A 51 -3.18 -8.22 -11.79
CA GLU A 51 -2.20 -8.99 -12.53
C GLU A 51 -1.20 -8.04 -13.18
N ILE A 52 0.10 -8.32 -13.02
CA ILE A 52 1.19 -7.43 -13.44
C ILE A 52 2.20 -8.19 -14.27
N GLU A 53 2.55 -7.64 -15.43
CA GLU A 53 3.62 -8.17 -16.28
C GLU A 53 4.98 -7.55 -15.92
N PRO A 54 6.08 -8.32 -16.03
CA PRO A 54 7.44 -7.81 -15.84
C PRO A 54 7.86 -6.93 -17.05
N PRO A 55 8.83 -6.01 -16.87
CA PRO A 55 9.63 -5.79 -15.68
C PRO A 55 8.90 -4.92 -14.63
N ILE A 56 8.99 -5.32 -13.36
CA ILE A 56 8.41 -4.60 -12.22
C ILE A 56 9.38 -4.62 -11.04
N LYS A 57 9.48 -3.50 -10.32
CA LYS A 57 10.21 -3.43 -9.06
C LYS A 57 9.24 -3.60 -7.90
N VAL A 58 9.43 -4.65 -7.12
CA VAL A 58 8.68 -4.87 -5.88
C VAL A 58 9.36 -4.10 -4.77
N CYS A 59 8.68 -3.08 -4.23
CA CYS A 59 9.16 -2.26 -3.14
C CYS A 59 8.50 -2.69 -1.83
N GLY A 60 9.34 -2.82 -0.79
CA GLY A 60 8.87 -3.06 0.57
C GLY A 60 7.87 -2.01 1.01
N GLY A 61 6.84 -2.45 1.72
CA GLY A 61 5.71 -1.63 2.13
C GLY A 61 6.06 -0.57 3.17
N ASP A 62 6.94 -0.84 4.13
CA ASP A 62 7.08 0.03 5.30
C ASP A 62 7.90 1.30 5.01
N LEU A 63 7.33 2.21 4.21
CA LEU A 63 7.82 3.56 4.06
C LEU A 63 7.56 4.34 5.33
N HIS A 64 6.40 4.12 5.98
CA HIS A 64 6.04 4.75 7.26
C HIS A 64 6.36 6.25 7.32
N GLY A 65 6.05 7.01 6.26
CA GLY A 65 6.34 8.44 6.23
C GLY A 65 7.82 8.84 6.13
N GLN A 66 8.75 7.90 5.86
CA GLN A 66 10.17 8.17 5.58
C GLN A 66 10.39 8.73 4.16
N TYR A 67 9.87 9.94 3.93
CA TYR A 67 9.84 10.55 2.60
C TYR A 67 11.22 10.70 1.94
N ALA A 68 12.25 11.03 2.72
CA ALA A 68 13.62 11.13 2.20
C ALA A 68 14.16 9.79 1.66
N ASP A 69 13.80 8.67 2.30
CA ASP A 69 14.22 7.35 1.87
C ASP A 69 13.44 6.87 0.64
N LEU A 70 12.16 7.26 0.52
CA LEU A 70 11.39 7.09 -0.71
C LEU A 70 12.07 7.80 -1.90
N LEU A 71 12.52 9.04 -1.73
CA LEU A 71 13.22 9.77 -2.79
C LEU A 71 14.58 9.14 -3.11
N ARG A 72 15.31 8.64 -2.12
CA ARG A 72 16.56 7.88 -2.36
C ARG A 72 16.30 6.59 -3.13
N LEU A 73 15.19 5.90 -2.83
CA LEU A 73 14.76 4.73 -3.58
C LEU A 73 14.55 5.07 -5.05
N TYR A 74 13.81 6.15 -5.36
CA TYR A 74 13.61 6.57 -6.74
C TYR A 74 14.89 7.02 -7.44
N ASN A 75 15.76 7.77 -6.76
CA ASN A 75 17.06 8.15 -7.31
C ASN A 75 17.94 6.93 -7.66
N ARG A 76 17.88 5.86 -6.85
CA ARG A 76 18.68 4.66 -7.08
C ARG A 76 18.04 3.70 -8.09
N CYS A 77 16.73 3.59 -8.08
CA CYS A 77 15.99 2.58 -8.85
C CYS A 77 15.38 3.13 -10.15
N GLY A 78 15.35 4.45 -10.35
CA GLY A 78 14.72 5.15 -11.48
C GLY A 78 13.37 5.73 -11.07
N PHE A 79 13.08 6.98 -11.47
CA PHE A 79 11.76 7.58 -11.23
C PHE A 79 10.73 7.00 -12.20
N PRO A 80 9.44 6.92 -11.82
CA PRO A 80 8.38 6.62 -12.78
C PRO A 80 8.34 7.68 -13.92
N PRO A 81 8.34 7.28 -15.21
CA PRO A 81 8.00 5.95 -15.73
C PRO A 81 9.22 5.11 -16.15
N ASP A 82 10.46 5.54 -15.85
CA ASP A 82 11.68 4.81 -16.23
C ASP A 82 11.76 3.41 -15.57
N ALA A 83 11.02 3.22 -14.48
CA ALA A 83 10.80 1.94 -13.86
C ALA A 83 9.33 1.78 -13.42
N ASN A 84 8.80 0.56 -13.60
CA ASN A 84 7.51 0.16 -13.06
C ASN A 84 7.66 -0.24 -11.59
N TYR A 85 6.67 0.08 -10.76
CA TYR A 85 6.70 -0.19 -9.33
C TYR A 85 5.43 -0.85 -8.81
N VAL A 86 5.60 -1.80 -7.88
CA VAL A 86 4.53 -2.24 -6.98
C VAL A 86 4.98 -2.08 -5.54
N PHE A 87 4.20 -1.35 -4.74
CA PHE A 87 4.43 -1.19 -3.32
C PHE A 87 3.46 -2.05 -2.51
N LEU A 88 3.97 -2.67 -1.45
CA LEU A 88 3.24 -3.66 -0.68
C LEU A 88 2.50 -3.09 0.55
N GLY A 89 2.01 -1.84 0.54
CA GLY A 89 1.29 -1.23 1.68
C GLY A 89 2.14 -0.33 2.59
N ASP A 90 1.64 0.06 3.77
CA ASP A 90 2.35 0.74 4.88
C ASP A 90 3.08 2.06 4.54
N TYR A 91 2.35 2.94 3.87
CA TYR A 91 2.85 4.24 3.42
C TYR A 91 2.94 5.28 4.53
N VAL A 92 2.04 5.18 5.52
CA VAL A 92 1.79 6.20 6.55
C VAL A 92 2.14 5.70 7.95
N ASP A 93 2.03 6.61 8.93
CA ASP A 93 2.33 6.44 10.36
C ASP A 93 3.82 6.39 10.71
N ARG A 94 4.13 6.42 12.01
CA ARG A 94 5.45 6.36 12.66
C ARG A 94 6.36 7.56 12.41
N ASP A 95 6.63 7.96 11.17
CA ASP A 95 7.40 9.17 10.87
C ASP A 95 6.54 10.39 10.49
N LYS A 96 7.24 11.52 10.31
CA LYS A 96 6.66 12.88 10.28
C LYS A 96 6.19 13.35 8.90
N GLN A 97 6.47 12.59 7.84
CA GLN A 97 6.20 12.98 6.45
C GLN A 97 5.31 11.95 5.73
N SER A 98 4.28 11.47 6.43
CA SER A 98 3.32 10.53 5.85
C SER A 98 2.53 11.18 4.71
N LEU A 99 2.16 12.46 4.86
CA LEU A 99 1.42 13.19 3.83
C LEU A 99 2.22 13.33 2.53
N GLU A 100 3.49 13.72 2.60
CA GLU A 100 4.36 13.82 1.43
C GLU A 100 4.51 12.46 0.74
N THR A 101 4.74 11.42 1.55
CA THR A 101 4.91 10.03 1.10
C THR A 101 3.68 9.58 0.32
N ILE A 102 2.51 9.56 0.94
CA ILE A 102 1.30 9.04 0.28
C ILE A 102 0.84 9.93 -0.88
N CYS A 103 0.97 11.26 -0.78
CA CYS A 103 0.60 12.15 -1.88
C CYS A 103 1.47 11.90 -3.12
N LEU A 104 2.78 11.71 -2.97
CA LEU A 104 3.67 11.41 -4.09
C LEU A 104 3.31 10.07 -4.74
N GLN A 105 3.08 9.03 -3.93
CA GLN A 105 2.64 7.71 -4.42
C GLN A 105 1.34 7.83 -5.22
N PHE A 106 0.38 8.59 -4.73
CA PHE A 106 -0.88 8.85 -5.42
C PHE A 106 -0.67 9.65 -6.71
N CYS A 107 0.15 10.69 -6.71
CA CYS A 107 0.46 11.42 -7.94
C CYS A 107 1.04 10.49 -9.02
N TYR A 108 1.97 9.59 -8.66
CA TYR A 108 2.48 8.58 -9.60
C TYR A 108 1.44 7.57 -10.03
N LYS A 109 0.57 7.10 -9.12
CA LYS A 109 -0.55 6.23 -9.49
C LYS A 109 -1.51 6.91 -10.48
N MET A 110 -1.77 8.20 -10.30
CA MET A 110 -2.62 8.96 -11.20
C MET A 110 -1.97 9.19 -12.57
N LYS A 111 -0.67 9.46 -12.59
CA LYS A 111 0.08 9.73 -13.81
C LYS A 111 0.37 8.47 -14.61
N TYR A 112 0.64 7.35 -13.94
CA TYR A 112 1.05 6.08 -14.53
C TYR A 112 0.23 4.90 -13.98
N PRO A 113 -1.09 4.87 -14.22
CA PRO A 113 -1.99 3.88 -13.60
C PRO A 113 -1.67 2.42 -13.96
N GLU A 114 -1.06 2.19 -15.12
CA GLU A 114 -0.71 0.85 -15.65
C GLU A 114 0.76 0.45 -15.38
N ASN A 115 1.56 1.33 -14.76
CA ASN A 115 2.98 1.10 -14.48
C ASN A 115 3.33 1.24 -12.99
N PHE A 116 2.40 1.79 -12.20
CA PHE A 116 2.59 2.09 -10.79
C PHE A 116 1.42 1.53 -9.98
N PHE A 117 1.72 0.61 -9.07
CA PHE A 117 0.74 -0.17 -8.32
C PHE A 117 0.96 -0.01 -6.81
N LEU A 118 -0.14 0.11 -6.08
CA LEU A 118 -0.15 0.32 -4.63
C LEU A 118 -1.07 -0.72 -4.02
N LEU A 119 -0.53 -1.60 -3.18
CA LEU A 119 -1.31 -2.51 -2.36
C LEU A 119 -1.66 -1.88 -1.01
N ARG A 120 -2.60 -2.48 -0.30
CA ARG A 120 -3.02 -2.06 1.03
C ARG A 120 -2.19 -2.74 2.11
N GLY A 121 -1.63 -1.95 3.02
CA GLY A 121 -0.98 -2.43 4.25
C GLY A 121 -1.90 -2.34 5.46
N ASN A 122 -1.39 -2.74 6.61
CA ASN A 122 -2.18 -2.70 7.85
C ASN A 122 -2.28 -1.28 8.44
N HIS A 123 -1.41 -0.36 8.04
CA HIS A 123 -1.48 1.05 8.42
C HIS A 123 -2.47 1.86 7.56
N GLU A 124 -2.91 1.35 6.42
CA GLU A 124 -4.01 1.95 5.63
C GLU A 124 -5.41 1.60 6.19
N TYR A 125 -5.51 1.46 7.51
CA TYR A 125 -6.74 1.22 8.27
C TYR A 125 -6.98 2.32 9.29
N ALA A 126 -8.21 2.81 9.36
CA ALA A 126 -8.58 3.93 10.23
C ALA A 126 -8.25 3.68 11.71
N ALA A 127 -8.47 2.46 12.21
CA ALA A 127 -8.16 2.12 13.60
C ALA A 127 -6.65 2.17 13.91
N ILE A 128 -5.81 1.87 12.93
CA ILE A 128 -4.34 1.85 13.08
C ILE A 128 -3.79 3.26 12.89
N ASN A 129 -4.06 3.90 11.77
CA ASN A 129 -3.48 5.22 11.49
C ASN A 129 -4.06 6.36 12.34
N ARG A 130 -5.15 6.09 13.06
CA ARG A 130 -5.60 6.96 14.17
C ARG A 130 -4.68 6.91 15.37
N ALA A 131 -4.10 5.75 15.67
CA ALA A 131 -3.27 5.53 16.85
C ALA A 131 -1.77 5.78 16.59
N TYR A 132 -1.29 5.59 15.36
CA TYR A 132 0.15 5.57 15.04
C TYR A 132 0.68 6.82 14.30
N GLY A 133 -0.13 7.87 14.16
CA GLY A 133 0.34 9.22 13.90
C GLY A 133 -0.27 9.94 12.69
N PHE A 134 -0.80 9.22 11.70
CA PHE A 134 -1.30 9.87 10.49
C PHE A 134 -2.52 10.77 10.75
N TYR A 135 -3.41 10.37 11.66
CA TYR A 135 -4.53 11.21 12.09
C TYR A 135 -4.06 12.54 12.69
N ASP A 136 -3.10 12.48 13.60
CA ASP A 136 -2.53 13.66 14.25
C ASP A 136 -1.78 14.53 13.25
N GLU A 137 -1.07 13.92 12.30
CA GLU A 137 -0.39 14.64 11.22
C GLU A 137 -1.38 15.42 10.34
N CYS A 138 -2.47 14.76 9.90
CA CYS A 138 -3.52 15.39 9.11
C CYS A 138 -4.19 16.54 9.87
N ASN A 139 -4.60 16.30 11.13
CA ASN A 139 -5.25 17.30 11.96
C ASN A 139 -4.36 18.53 12.22
N ARG A 140 -3.05 18.30 12.44
CA ARG A 140 -2.10 19.38 12.73
C ARG A 140 -1.77 20.22 11.50
N ARG A 141 -1.68 19.60 10.31
CA ARG A 141 -1.18 20.26 9.09
C ARG A 141 -2.29 20.78 8.18
N TYR A 142 -3.45 20.14 8.22
CA TYR A 142 -4.62 20.46 7.41
C TYR A 142 -5.88 20.31 8.26
N SER A 143 -6.61 19.20 8.15
CA SER A 143 -7.87 18.99 8.84
C SER A 143 -8.15 17.51 9.14
N ILE A 144 -9.04 17.26 10.11
CA ILE A 144 -9.59 15.92 10.38
C ILE A 144 -10.40 15.41 9.19
N ARG A 145 -11.07 16.32 8.46
CA ARG A 145 -11.84 15.97 7.26
C ARG A 145 -10.92 15.36 6.20
N LEU A 146 -9.72 15.92 6.03
CA LEU A 146 -8.74 15.38 5.09
C LEU A 146 -8.35 13.93 5.45
N TRP A 147 -8.13 13.63 6.73
CA TRP A 147 -7.87 12.26 7.18
C TRP A 147 -9.00 11.30 6.83
N GLN A 148 -10.27 11.71 7.02
CA GLN A 148 -11.43 10.88 6.63
C GLN A 148 -11.43 10.57 5.13
N MET A 149 -11.10 11.56 4.30
CA MET A 149 -10.99 11.37 2.85
C MET A 149 -9.85 10.42 2.46
N PHE A 150 -8.73 10.44 3.19
CA PHE A 150 -7.70 9.42 3.02
C PHE A 150 -8.22 8.02 3.36
N GLN A 151 -9.01 7.86 4.43
CA GLN A 151 -9.60 6.56 4.76
C GLN A 151 -10.53 6.06 3.65
N ASP A 152 -11.32 6.96 3.06
CA ASP A 152 -12.17 6.62 1.91
C ASP A 152 -11.33 6.09 0.75
N VAL A 153 -10.18 6.69 0.45
CA VAL A 153 -9.28 6.20 -0.61
C VAL A 153 -8.61 4.88 -0.23
N PHE A 154 -8.09 4.76 1.00
CA PHE A 154 -7.44 3.55 1.49
C PHE A 154 -8.37 2.34 1.47
N ASN A 155 -9.66 2.53 1.73
CA ASN A 155 -10.67 1.47 1.63
C ASN A 155 -10.84 0.91 0.21
N ASN A 156 -10.32 1.59 -0.82
CA ASN A 156 -10.33 1.13 -2.21
C ASN A 156 -8.99 0.53 -2.67
N LEU A 157 -7.96 0.47 -1.82
CA LEU A 157 -6.69 -0.14 -2.23
C LEU A 157 -6.85 -1.67 -2.41
N PRO A 158 -6.24 -2.25 -3.46
CA PRO A 158 -6.17 -3.69 -3.65
C PRO A 158 -5.30 -4.33 -2.55
N PHE A 159 -5.61 -5.55 -2.14
CA PHE A 159 -4.85 -6.24 -1.09
C PHE A 159 -3.64 -7.00 -1.64
N CYS A 160 -3.76 -7.52 -2.85
CA CYS A 160 -2.78 -8.41 -3.45
C CYS A 160 -2.60 -8.14 -4.93
N CYS A 161 -1.47 -8.58 -5.46
CA CYS A 161 -1.26 -8.72 -6.89
C CYS A 161 -0.53 -10.02 -7.23
N LEU A 162 -0.59 -10.40 -8.49
CA LEU A 162 0.12 -11.55 -9.05
C LEU A 162 1.02 -11.05 -10.18
N ILE A 163 2.32 -11.29 -10.06
CA ILE A 163 3.30 -10.88 -11.06
C ILE A 163 3.66 -12.09 -11.92
N ALA A 164 3.57 -11.93 -13.24
CA ALA A 164 3.90 -12.95 -14.23
C ALA A 164 3.25 -14.32 -13.96
N GLU A 165 2.03 -14.33 -13.40
CA GLU A 165 1.31 -15.52 -12.93
C GLU A 165 2.06 -16.40 -11.90
N LYS A 166 3.21 -15.94 -11.39
CA LYS A 166 4.16 -16.77 -10.63
C LYS A 166 4.58 -16.20 -9.29
N ILE A 167 4.44 -14.90 -9.07
CA ILE A 167 4.82 -14.26 -7.80
C ILE A 167 3.60 -13.62 -7.17
N PHE A 168 3.08 -14.23 -6.10
CA PHE A 168 1.95 -13.69 -5.36
C PHE A 168 2.44 -12.68 -4.32
N CYS A 169 1.92 -11.46 -4.38
CA CYS A 169 2.35 -10.37 -3.53
C CYS A 169 1.24 -9.85 -2.62
N MET A 170 1.57 -9.61 -1.35
CA MET A 170 0.68 -8.98 -0.38
C MET A 170 1.49 -8.24 0.70
N HIS A 171 0.82 -7.50 1.56
CA HIS A 171 1.49 -6.84 2.68
C HIS A 171 1.88 -7.83 3.78
N GLY A 172 0.90 -8.52 4.38
CA GLY A 172 1.07 -9.45 5.49
C GLY A 172 1.44 -10.84 5.00
N GLY A 173 0.49 -11.77 5.02
CA GLY A 173 0.76 -13.15 4.65
C GLY A 173 -0.48 -13.93 4.27
N LEU A 174 -0.35 -15.25 4.24
CA LEU A 174 -1.41 -16.14 3.77
C LEU A 174 -2.60 -16.17 4.74
N SER A 175 -3.77 -16.56 4.22
CA SER A 175 -4.96 -16.88 5.03
C SER A 175 -5.32 -18.36 4.89
N PRO A 176 -5.73 -19.06 5.95
CA PRO A 176 -6.26 -20.43 5.84
C PRO A 176 -7.58 -20.50 5.06
N LYS A 177 -8.21 -19.34 4.82
CA LYS A 177 -9.45 -19.20 4.06
C LYS A 177 -9.22 -18.92 2.58
N LEU A 178 -7.98 -18.65 2.15
CA LEU A 178 -7.65 -18.38 0.76
C LEU A 178 -7.32 -19.69 0.04
N THR A 179 -8.25 -20.15 -0.80
CA THR A 179 -8.14 -21.41 -1.55
C THR A 179 -8.34 -21.23 -3.06
N SER A 180 -8.77 -20.05 -3.52
CA SER A 180 -8.89 -19.71 -4.95
C SER A 180 -8.65 -18.22 -5.18
N TRP A 181 -8.08 -17.87 -6.33
CA TRP A 181 -7.96 -16.49 -6.80
C TRP A 181 -9.33 -15.80 -6.96
N ASP A 182 -10.40 -16.55 -7.22
CA ASP A 182 -11.76 -16.03 -7.30
C ASP A 182 -12.16 -15.25 -6.05
N GLN A 183 -11.68 -15.67 -4.87
CA GLN A 183 -11.99 -14.99 -3.62
C GLN A 183 -11.37 -13.59 -3.56
N LEU A 184 -10.22 -13.36 -4.23
CA LEU A 184 -9.58 -12.06 -4.32
C LEU A 184 -10.19 -11.21 -5.45
N MET A 185 -10.54 -11.84 -6.58
CA MET A 185 -11.15 -11.18 -7.73
C MET A 185 -12.54 -10.58 -7.41
N HIS A 186 -13.27 -11.18 -6.47
CA HIS A 186 -14.61 -10.74 -6.07
C HIS A 186 -14.65 -9.93 -4.76
N ILE A 187 -13.50 -9.42 -4.28
CA ILE A 187 -13.49 -8.49 -3.15
C ILE A 187 -14.20 -7.19 -3.56
N GLU A 188 -15.33 -6.92 -2.92
CA GLU A 188 -16.04 -5.65 -3.07
C GLU A 188 -15.25 -4.51 -2.42
N ARG A 189 -15.16 -3.36 -3.12
CA ARG A 189 -14.52 -2.14 -2.63
C ARG A 189 -15.47 -0.95 -2.79
N PRO A 190 -15.48 0.02 -1.85
CA PRO A 190 -14.61 0.14 -0.68
C PRO A 190 -14.95 -0.86 0.43
N VAL A 191 -13.94 -1.30 1.20
CA VAL A 191 -14.13 -2.22 2.33
C VAL A 191 -13.32 -1.80 3.55
N ASP A 192 -13.97 -1.76 4.71
CA ASP A 192 -13.33 -1.76 6.03
C ASP A 192 -13.60 -3.14 6.67
N PRO A 193 -12.70 -4.11 6.53
CA PRO A 193 -13.02 -5.50 6.79
C PRO A 193 -13.13 -5.81 8.28
N PRO A 194 -14.15 -6.57 8.72
CA PRO A 194 -14.29 -6.98 10.11
C PRO A 194 -13.16 -7.94 10.52
N ASN A 195 -12.85 -7.96 11.81
CA ASN A 195 -11.95 -8.96 12.40
C ASN A 195 -12.80 -10.07 13.06
N PRO A 196 -12.64 -11.36 12.70
CA PRO A 196 -11.65 -11.94 11.77
C PRO A 196 -12.14 -12.06 10.32
N SER A 197 -11.27 -11.77 9.34
CA SER A 197 -11.55 -11.94 7.90
C SER A 197 -10.28 -12.20 7.08
N ILE A 198 -10.46 -12.72 5.85
CA ILE A 198 -9.35 -12.96 4.90
C ILE A 198 -8.51 -11.70 4.67
N HIS A 199 -9.14 -10.53 4.58
CA HIS A 199 -8.46 -9.25 4.38
C HIS A 199 -7.48 -8.93 5.51
N ILE A 200 -7.88 -9.19 6.77
CA ILE A 200 -7.02 -8.96 7.93
C ILE A 200 -5.83 -9.92 7.91
N ASP A 201 -6.04 -11.16 7.46
CA ASP A 201 -4.93 -12.12 7.31
C ASP A 201 -3.92 -11.67 6.25
N LEU A 202 -4.41 -11.23 5.09
CA LEU A 202 -3.59 -10.73 3.98
C LEU A 202 -2.70 -9.54 4.34
N VAL A 203 -3.04 -8.79 5.41
CA VAL A 203 -2.24 -7.65 5.89
C VAL A 203 -1.55 -7.89 7.23
N ARG A 204 -1.78 -9.00 7.94
CA ARG A 204 -1.19 -9.22 9.29
C ARG A 204 -0.71 -10.62 9.61
N ALA A 205 -0.90 -11.60 8.73
CA ALA A 205 -0.37 -12.94 8.95
C ALA A 205 1.14 -12.96 8.76
N ASP A 206 1.85 -13.74 9.57
CA ASP A 206 3.31 -13.83 9.58
C ASP A 206 3.80 -15.26 9.35
N PRO A 207 4.88 -15.50 8.57
CA PRO A 207 5.52 -16.80 8.52
C PRO A 207 6.32 -17.05 9.80
N ASP A 208 6.28 -18.27 10.32
CA ASP A 208 7.13 -18.70 11.43
C ASP A 208 7.79 -20.04 11.09
N LYS A 209 9.12 -20.04 11.03
CA LYS A 209 9.93 -21.23 10.70
C LYS A 209 9.85 -22.36 11.73
N TRP A 210 9.41 -22.05 12.95
CA TRP A 210 9.26 -23.02 14.03
C TRP A 210 7.85 -23.60 14.12
N VAL A 211 6.90 -23.02 13.37
CA VAL A 211 5.52 -23.47 13.30
C VAL A 211 5.34 -24.44 12.14
N ARG A 212 4.50 -25.46 12.37
CA ARG A 212 3.97 -26.32 11.33
C ARG A 212 2.48 -26.06 11.20
N GLY A 213 1.98 -25.91 9.98
CA GLY A 213 0.59 -25.55 9.72
C GLY A 213 0.28 -24.12 10.16
N TRP A 214 -0.90 -23.91 10.74
CA TRP A 214 -1.39 -22.61 11.22
C TRP A 214 -1.44 -22.55 12.74
N GLN A 215 -1.03 -21.42 13.33
CA GLN A 215 -1.24 -21.12 14.75
C GLN A 215 -1.76 -19.69 14.93
N GLN A 216 -2.34 -19.39 16.09
CA GLN A 216 -2.75 -18.02 16.39
C GLN A 216 -1.52 -17.11 16.55
N ASN A 217 -1.57 -15.92 15.96
CA ASN A 217 -0.49 -14.97 16.10
C ASN A 217 -0.47 -14.41 17.54
N THR A 218 0.71 -14.32 18.15
CA THR A 218 0.91 -13.77 19.50
C THR A 218 0.53 -12.28 19.59
N ARG A 219 0.43 -11.59 18.45
CA ARG A 219 -0.13 -10.23 18.30
C ARG A 219 -1.63 -10.14 18.63
N GLY A 220 -2.32 -11.26 18.80
CA GLY A 220 -3.76 -11.33 19.08
C GLY A 220 -4.63 -11.04 17.85
N VAL A 221 -4.04 -10.95 16.66
CA VAL A 221 -4.76 -10.75 15.38
C VAL A 221 -4.13 -11.63 14.31
N SER A 222 -4.97 -12.32 13.54
CA SER A 222 -4.58 -13.25 12.47
C SER A 222 -3.75 -14.45 12.96
N TYR A 223 -2.98 -15.06 12.05
CA TYR A 223 -2.29 -16.32 12.21
C TYR A 223 -0.80 -16.19 11.95
N VAL A 224 -0.05 -17.15 12.47
CA VAL A 224 1.28 -17.49 11.98
C VAL A 224 1.20 -18.78 11.16
N PHE A 225 2.03 -18.89 10.13
CA PHE A 225 2.04 -20.06 9.24
C PHE A 225 3.44 -20.61 8.98
N GLY A 226 3.52 -21.93 8.90
CA GLY A 226 4.77 -22.65 8.66
C GLY A 226 5.21 -22.68 7.20
N ALA A 227 6.45 -23.12 6.97
CA ALA A 227 6.98 -23.35 5.63
C ALA A 227 6.20 -24.43 4.85
N ASP A 228 5.56 -25.37 5.55
CA ASP A 228 4.68 -26.38 4.94
C ASP A 228 3.43 -25.75 4.33
N VAL A 229 2.85 -24.73 4.98
CA VAL A 229 1.73 -23.96 4.43
C VAL A 229 2.15 -23.21 3.16
N VAL A 230 3.30 -22.56 3.19
CA VAL A 230 3.86 -21.85 2.01
C VAL A 230 4.02 -22.81 0.84
N ASN A 231 4.65 -23.96 1.07
CA ASN A 231 4.90 -24.95 0.02
C ASN A 231 3.59 -25.53 -0.56
N SER A 232 2.62 -25.87 0.29
CA SER A 232 1.30 -26.36 -0.15
C SER A 232 0.59 -25.30 -0.98
N PHE A 233 0.56 -24.06 -0.49
CA PHE A 233 -0.09 -22.95 -1.18
C PHE A 233 0.55 -22.67 -2.54
N CYS A 234 1.88 -22.66 -2.63
CA CYS A 234 2.56 -22.47 -3.91
C CYS A 234 2.22 -23.56 -4.94
N GLN A 235 2.15 -24.82 -4.49
CA GLN A 235 1.76 -25.94 -5.35
C GLN A 235 0.30 -25.85 -5.80
N GLU A 236 -0.62 -25.60 -4.86
CA GLU A 236 -2.07 -25.54 -5.12
C GLU A 236 -2.43 -24.36 -6.03
N MET A 237 -1.80 -23.20 -5.82
CA MET A 237 -2.07 -21.99 -6.57
C MET A 237 -1.18 -21.81 -7.82
N ASN A 238 -0.30 -22.78 -8.10
CA ASN A 238 0.63 -22.82 -9.24
C ASN A 238 1.57 -21.59 -9.34
N ILE A 239 2.05 -21.12 -8.19
CA ILE A 239 3.00 -20.01 -8.07
C ILE A 239 4.36 -20.49 -7.58
N ASP A 240 5.40 -19.73 -7.89
CA ASP A 240 6.78 -20.07 -7.54
C ASP A 240 7.25 -19.33 -6.28
N LEU A 241 6.67 -18.17 -5.99
CA LEU A 241 7.13 -17.28 -4.92
C LEU A 241 5.97 -16.52 -4.27
N ILE A 242 6.08 -16.32 -2.96
CA ILE A 242 5.30 -15.34 -2.21
C ILE A 242 6.21 -14.18 -1.85
N ALA A 243 5.90 -12.99 -2.35
CA ALA A 243 6.59 -11.76 -2.00
C ALA A 243 5.73 -10.96 -1.01
N ARG A 244 6.18 -10.91 0.24
CA ARG A 244 5.48 -10.18 1.29
C ARG A 244 6.33 -9.04 1.85
N PHE A 245 5.69 -8.14 2.56
CA PHE A 245 6.38 -7.23 3.47
C PHE A 245 5.89 -7.43 4.90
N HIS A 246 5.96 -6.47 5.82
CA HIS A 246 5.52 -6.64 7.21
C HIS A 246 6.44 -7.60 8.01
N LEU A 247 7.62 -7.12 8.36
CA LEU A 247 8.51 -7.80 9.30
C LEU A 247 8.53 -7.04 10.62
N SER A 248 8.22 -7.76 11.69
CA SER A 248 8.50 -7.33 13.05
C SER A 248 9.84 -7.77 13.56
#